data_AF-A0A3D2FH29-F1
#
_entry.id   AF-A0A3D2FH29-F1
#
_cell.length_a   1.000
_cell.length_b   1.000
_cell.length_c   1.000
_cell.angle_alpha   90.00
_cell.angle_beta   90.00
_cell.angle_gamma   90.00
#
_symmetry.space_group_name_H-M   'P 1'
#
loop_
_entity.id
_entity.type
_entity.pdbx_description
1 polymer ?
#
loop_
_entity_poly.entity_id
_entity_poly.type
_entity_poly.pdbx_seq_one_letter_code
_entity_poly.pdbx_strand_id
1 'polypeptide(L)'
;MQKNINQHLINILLVSVAYIISMILVKLVIVPAQQTYFPAITTFAALIFPLHGVRVLAAWLFEKWSIVYLFIANCIMHLVLTPGADFTIKSFYAWVLVSTVAWLTFEALRLCGANFYQKENSVSTSTWRNLFVIAFASSI
;
A
#
# COMPACT_ATOMS: atom_id res chain seq x y z
N MET A 1 11.58 -1.88 -20.04
CA MET A 1 12.92 -1.70 -19.42
C MET A 1 13.20 -2.87 -18.49
N GLN A 2 14.22 -3.70 -18.78
CA GLN A 2 14.58 -4.86 -17.96
C GLN A 2 15.22 -4.34 -16.66
N LYS A 3 14.51 -4.42 -15.53
CA LYS A 3 15.03 -3.93 -14.24
C LYS A 3 16.13 -4.87 -13.76
N ASN A 4 17.28 -4.31 -13.38
CA ASN A 4 18.38 -5.07 -12.80
C ASN A 4 17.98 -5.59 -11.40
N ILE A 5 18.55 -6.72 -10.96
CA ILE A 5 18.16 -7.36 -9.70
C ILE A 5 18.39 -6.44 -8.49
N ASN A 6 19.45 -5.64 -8.52
CA ASN A 6 19.74 -4.62 -7.51
C ASN A 6 18.61 -3.60 -7.39
N GLN A 7 17.98 -3.23 -8.51
CA GLN A 7 16.86 -2.29 -8.50
C GLN A 7 15.62 -2.90 -7.83
N HIS A 8 15.36 -4.19 -8.07
CA HIS A 8 14.28 -4.90 -7.38
C HIS A 8 14.51 -4.94 -5.87
N LEU A 9 15.74 -5.20 -5.42
CA LEU A 9 16.10 -5.20 -4.00
C LEU A 9 15.92 -3.81 -3.37
N ILE A 10 16.36 -2.75 -4.04
CA ILE A 10 16.17 -1.36 -3.57
C ILE A 10 14.67 -1.03 -3.48
N ASN A 11 13.87 -1.40 -4.48
CA ASN A 11 12.43 -1.14 -4.44
C ASN A 11 11.74 -1.91 -3.30
N ILE A 12 12.12 -3.17 -3.07
CA ILE A 12 11.63 -3.96 -1.93
C ILE A 12 11.96 -3.26 -0.61
N LEU A 13 13.20 -2.81 -0.45
CA LEU A 13 13.62 -2.10 0.75
C LEU A 13 12.81 -0.81 0.96
N LEU A 14 12.69 0.02 -0.08
CA LEU A 14 11.93 1.27 -0.03
C LEU A 14 10.47 1.05 0.34
N VAL A 15 9.79 0.10 -0.32
CA VAL A 15 8.39 -0.22 -0.04
C VAL A 15 8.25 -0.75 1.39
N SER A 16 9.15 -1.63 1.85
CA SER A 16 9.12 -2.19 3.20
C SER A 16 9.29 -1.12 4.28
N VAL A 17 10.26 -0.22 4.12
CA VAL A 17 10.49 0.90 5.04
C VAL A 17 9.28 1.82 5.09
N ALA A 18 8.73 2.21 3.93
CA ALA A 18 7.53 3.03 3.86
C ALA A 18 6.33 2.36 4.55
N TYR A 19 6.17 1.05 4.38
CA TYR A 19 5.10 0.26 5.02
C TYR A 19 5.24 0.24 6.54
N ILE A 20 6.45 -0.02 7.05
CA ILE A 20 6.74 -0.07 8.50
C ILE A 20 6.51 1.30 9.14
N ILE A 21 7.08 2.37 8.56
CA ILE A 21 6.90 3.74 9.06
C ILE A 21 5.41 4.11 9.09
N SER A 22 4.67 3.77 8.03
CA SER A 22 3.23 4.01 7.96
C SER A 22 2.49 3.28 9.08
N MET A 23 2.84 2.03 9.39
CA MET A 23 2.20 1.29 10.49
C MET A 23 2.55 1.84 11.86
N ILE A 24 3.80 2.24 12.07
CA ILE A 24 4.23 2.86 13.33
C ILE A 24 3.44 4.15 13.55
N LEU A 25 3.31 4.99 12.50
CA LEU A 25 2.50 6.22 12.57
C LEU A 25 1.04 5.94 12.92
N VAL A 26 0.43 4.92 12.30
CA VAL A 26 -0.94 4.51 12.62
C VAL A 26 -1.05 4.08 14.08
N LYS A 27 -0.17 3.17 14.54
CA LYS A 27 -0.23 2.59 15.88
C LYS A 27 0.03 3.61 16.98
N LEU A 28 0.98 4.52 16.78
CA LEU A 28 1.46 5.42 17.83
C LEU A 28 0.80 6.80 17.82
N VAL A 29 0.30 7.26 16.68
CA VAL A 29 -0.24 8.62 16.54
C VAL A 29 -1.70 8.58 16.16
N ILE A 30 -2.04 7.93 15.05
CA ILE A 30 -3.39 8.04 14.49
C ILE A 30 -4.42 7.31 15.36
N VAL A 31 -4.18 6.05 15.70
CA VAL A 31 -5.12 5.27 16.52
C VAL A 31 -5.30 5.89 17.91
N PRO A 32 -4.24 6.27 18.67
CA PRO A 32 -4.41 6.91 19.97
C PRO A 32 -5.15 8.25 19.90
N ALA A 33 -4.83 9.10 18.92
CA ALA A 33 -5.55 10.35 18.71
C ALA A 33 -7.03 10.09 18.38
N GLN A 34 -7.31 9.16 17.47
CA GLN A 34 -8.68 8.85 17.05
C GLN A 34 -9.49 8.19 18.18
N GLN A 35 -8.88 7.36 19.04
CA GLN A 35 -9.54 6.82 20.23
C GLN A 35 -9.95 7.93 21.22
N THR A 36 -9.18 9.02 21.27
CA THR A 36 -9.46 10.13 22.19
C THR A 36 -10.66 10.97 21.72
N TYR A 37 -10.75 11.26 20.41
CA TYR A 37 -11.79 12.14 19.86
C TYR A 37 -12.98 11.42 19.24
N PHE A 38 -12.77 10.21 18.70
CA PHE A 38 -13.76 9.41 17.96
C PHE A 38 -13.68 7.92 18.33
N PRO A 39 -13.83 7.54 19.61
CA PRO A 39 -13.66 6.16 20.07
C PRO A 39 -14.61 5.18 19.38
N ALA A 40 -15.86 5.58 19.17
CA ALA A 40 -16.88 4.74 18.51
C ALA A 40 -16.50 4.36 17.06
N ILE A 41 -15.72 5.19 16.36
CA ILE A 41 -15.30 4.93 14.97
C ILE A 41 -14.03 4.09 14.94
N THR A 42 -13.12 4.33 15.89
CA THR A 42 -11.79 3.70 15.92
C THR A 42 -11.83 2.19 16.14
N THR A 43 -12.90 1.68 16.75
CA THR A 43 -13.14 0.23 16.89
C THR A 43 -13.34 -0.45 15.52
N PHE A 44 -13.83 0.27 14.51
CA PHE A 44 -14.10 -0.27 13.19
C PHE A 44 -12.96 -0.03 12.20
N ALA A 45 -12.38 1.19 12.19
CA ALA A 45 -11.31 1.55 11.27
C ALA A 45 -10.50 2.76 11.74
N ALA A 46 -9.24 2.84 11.31
CA ALA A 46 -8.48 4.09 11.31
C ALA A 46 -8.91 4.94 10.10
N LEU A 47 -9.44 6.14 10.34
CA LEU A 47 -9.90 7.07 9.30
C LEU A 47 -8.75 7.49 8.39
N ILE A 48 -7.56 7.66 8.96
CA ILE A 48 -6.34 7.93 8.21
C ILE A 48 -5.46 6.68 8.31
N PHE A 49 -5.37 5.93 7.22
CA PHE A 49 -4.55 4.72 7.16
C PHE A 49 -3.52 4.84 6.02
N PRO A 50 -2.34 5.45 6.28
CA PRO A 50 -1.33 5.76 5.26
C PRO A 50 -0.82 4.53 4.50
N LEU A 51 -0.94 3.33 5.06
CA LEU A 51 -0.61 2.08 4.36
C LEU A 51 -1.39 1.96 3.06
N HIS A 52 -2.66 2.35 3.03
CA HIS A 52 -3.45 2.35 1.80
C HIS A 52 -2.77 3.20 0.72
N GLY A 53 -2.27 4.38 1.10
CA GLY A 53 -1.49 5.24 0.21
C GLY A 53 -0.22 4.57 -0.30
N VAL A 54 0.52 3.86 0.54
CA VAL A 54 1.72 3.13 0.10
C VAL A 54 1.38 2.04 -0.93
N ARG A 55 0.26 1.33 -0.78
CA ARG A 55 -0.20 0.32 -1.76
C ARG A 55 -0.50 0.95 -3.12
N VAL A 56 -1.20 2.09 -3.12
CA VAL A 56 -1.58 2.83 -4.33
C VAL A 56 -0.34 3.38 -5.04
N LEU A 57 0.57 4.00 -4.29
CA LEU A 57 1.83 4.51 -4.82
C LEU A 57 2.71 3.40 -5.37
N ALA A 58 2.80 2.26 -4.67
CA ALA A 58 3.55 1.10 -5.15
C ALA A 58 2.95 0.55 -6.45
N ALA A 59 1.62 0.38 -6.53
CA ALA A 59 0.95 -0.06 -7.75
C ALA A 59 1.17 0.93 -8.91
N TRP A 60 1.11 2.23 -8.64
CA TRP A 60 1.33 3.27 -9.63
C TRP A 60 2.77 3.31 -10.17
N LEU A 61 3.78 3.18 -9.29
CA LEU A 61 5.21 3.29 -9.63
C LEU A 61 5.79 2.00 -10.21
N PHE A 62 5.30 0.85 -9.75
CA PHE A 62 5.93 -0.45 -10.03
C PHE A 62 5.05 -1.39 -10.84
N GLU A 63 3.81 -1.00 -11.14
CA GLU A 63 2.86 -1.80 -11.92
C GLU A 63 2.71 -3.21 -11.34
N LYS A 64 2.71 -4.26 -12.18
CA LYS A 64 2.60 -5.65 -11.75
C LYS A 64 3.65 -6.08 -10.70
N TRP A 65 4.81 -5.43 -10.65
CA TRP A 65 5.84 -5.75 -9.67
C TRP A 65 5.49 -5.26 -8.26
N SER A 66 4.53 -4.35 -8.13
CA SER A 66 4.05 -3.88 -6.83
C SER A 66 3.52 -5.02 -5.97
N ILE A 67 2.91 -6.04 -6.58
CA ILE A 67 2.35 -7.20 -5.88
C ILE A 67 3.45 -7.91 -5.08
N VAL A 68 4.58 -8.20 -5.74
CA VAL A 68 5.71 -8.89 -5.12
C VAL A 68 6.33 -8.02 -4.02
N TYR A 69 6.52 -6.72 -4.29
CA TYR A 69 7.14 -5.81 -3.32
C TYR A 69 6.27 -5.62 -2.07
N LEU A 70 4.96 -5.44 -2.26
CA LEU A 70 4.01 -5.29 -1.16
C LEU A 70 3.87 -6.58 -0.36
N PHE A 71 3.90 -7.74 -1.02
CA PHE A 71 3.85 -9.02 -0.31
C PHE A 71 5.07 -9.22 0.59
N ILE A 72 6.28 -8.99 0.05
CA ILE A 72 7.52 -9.07 0.84
C ILE A 72 7.53 -8.01 1.96
N ALA A 73 7.07 -6.79 1.68
CA ALA A 73 6.96 -5.73 2.68
C ALA A 73 6.02 -6.13 3.84
N ASN A 74 4.89 -6.79 3.56
CA ASN A 74 3.99 -7.31 4.59
C ASN A 74 4.69 -8.38 5.46
N CYS A 75 5.42 -9.31 4.84
CA CYS A 75 6.19 -10.32 5.57
C CYS A 75 7.23 -9.68 6.50
N ILE A 76 8.04 -8.75 5.97
CA ILE A 76 9.08 -8.05 6.75
C ILE A 76 8.44 -7.25 7.89
N MET A 77 7.38 -6.50 7.60
CA MET A 77 6.67 -5.72 8.60
C MET A 77 6.10 -6.59 9.73
N HIS A 78 5.53 -7.76 9.39
CA HIS A 78 5.04 -8.69 10.40
C HIS A 78 6.15 -9.20 11.31
N LEU A 79 7.29 -9.60 10.73
CA LEU A 79 8.46 -10.04 11.49
C LEU A 79 9.01 -8.94 12.41
N VAL A 80 9.05 -7.70 11.93
CA VAL A 80 9.62 -6.56 12.68
C VAL A 80 8.68 -6.05 13.78
N LEU A 81 7.39 -5.88 13.47
CA LEU A 81 6.43 -5.23 14.37
C LEU A 81 5.61 -6.19 15.22
N THR A 82 5.67 -7.49 14.94
CA THR A 82 4.93 -8.52 15.70
C THR A 82 5.81 -9.75 15.95
N PRO A 83 6.99 -9.59 16.58
CA PRO A 83 7.86 -10.72 16.88
C PRO A 83 7.14 -11.70 17.82
N GLY A 84 6.93 -12.92 17.36
CA GLY A 84 6.25 -13.99 18.13
C GLY A 84 4.77 -14.18 17.84
N ALA A 85 4.17 -13.45 16.89
CA ALA A 85 2.84 -13.82 16.40
C ALA A 85 2.91 -15.03 15.45
N ASP A 86 1.96 -15.94 15.60
CA ASP A 86 1.85 -17.09 14.73
C ASP A 86 1.51 -16.67 13.30
N PHE A 87 2.20 -17.28 12.35
CA PHE A 87 1.86 -17.16 10.94
C PHE A 87 0.61 -17.98 10.66
N THR A 88 -0.54 -17.32 10.64
CA THR A 88 -1.82 -17.98 10.32
C THR A 88 -2.11 -17.94 8.82
N ILE A 89 -2.87 -18.93 8.35
CA ILE A 89 -3.33 -18.97 6.96
C ILE A 89 -4.23 -17.77 6.63
N LYS A 90 -4.95 -17.23 7.62
CA LYS A 90 -5.75 -16.01 7.49
C LYS A 90 -4.87 -14.80 7.19
N SER A 91 -3.74 -14.66 7.88
CA SER A 91 -2.75 -13.60 7.64
C SER A 91 -2.21 -13.69 6.21
N PHE A 92 -1.88 -14.90 5.74
CA PHE A 92 -1.40 -15.09 4.37
C PHE A 92 -2.41 -14.64 3.32
N TYR A 93 -3.67 -15.09 3.41
CA TYR A 93 -4.73 -14.66 2.48
C TYR A 93 -4.93 -13.14 2.50
N ALA A 94 -4.93 -12.54 3.69
CA ALA A 94 -5.05 -11.09 3.82
C ALA A 94 -3.89 -10.37 3.12
N TRP A 95 -2.64 -10.84 3.28
CA TRP A 95 -1.48 -10.20 2.65
C TRP A 95 -1.48 -10.35 1.13
N VAL A 96 -1.91 -11.50 0.60
CA VAL A 96 -2.06 -11.70 -0.85
C VAL A 96 -3.14 -10.76 -1.41
N LEU A 97 -4.30 -10.68 -0.77
CA LEU A 97 -5.38 -9.79 -1.18
C LEU A 97 -4.92 -8.33 -1.17
N VAL A 98 -4.34 -7.88 -0.06
CA VAL A 98 -3.86 -6.51 0.12
C VAL A 98 -2.76 -6.14 -0.87
N SER A 99 -1.92 -7.09 -1.27
CA SER A 99 -0.85 -6.86 -2.26
C SER A 99 -1.35 -6.79 -3.69
N THR A 100 -2.53 -7.34 -3.98
CA THR A 100 -3.10 -7.45 -5.35
C THR A 100 -4.16 -6.39 -5.65
N VAL A 101 -4.97 -5.99 -4.66
CA VAL A 101 -6.15 -5.13 -4.87
C VAL A 101 -5.82 -3.78 -5.52
N ALA A 102 -4.72 -3.16 -5.13
CA ALA A 102 -4.31 -1.86 -5.67
C ALA A 102 -3.96 -1.98 -7.17
N TRP A 103 -3.16 -2.98 -7.53
CA TRP A 103 -2.81 -3.23 -8.93
C TRP A 103 -4.04 -3.60 -9.78
N LEU A 104 -4.94 -4.44 -9.26
CA LEU A 104 -6.19 -4.78 -9.95
C LEU A 104 -7.07 -3.56 -10.20
N THR A 105 -7.12 -2.61 -9.26
CA THR A 105 -7.88 -1.37 -9.43
C THR A 105 -7.30 -0.52 -10.57
N PHE A 106 -5.97 -0.39 -10.64
CA PHE A 106 -5.30 0.29 -11.75
C PHE A 106 -5.57 -0.41 -13.09
N GLU A 107 -5.54 -1.74 -13.13
CA GLU A 107 -5.77 -2.49 -14.36
C GLU A 107 -7.24 -2.42 -14.80
N ALA A 108 -8.20 -2.48 -13.88
CA ALA A 108 -9.62 -2.28 -14.17
C ALA A 108 -9.89 -0.90 -14.77
N LEU A 109 -9.31 0.16 -14.19
CA LEU A 109 -9.44 1.52 -14.73
C LEU A 109 -8.80 1.66 -16.11
N ARG A 110 -7.66 0.99 -16.33
CA ARG A 110 -7.00 0.94 -17.63
C ARG A 110 -7.89 0.27 -18.68
N LEU A 111 -8.57 -0.83 -18.34
CA LEU A 111 -9.53 -1.51 -19.22
C LEU A 111 -10.75 -0.62 -19.54
N CYS A 112 -11.17 0.23 -18.61
CA CYS A 112 -12.21 1.24 -18.83
C CYS A 112 -11.74 2.46 -19.66
N GLY A 113 -10.50 2.45 -20.18
CA GLY A 113 -9.96 3.50 -21.04
C GLY A 113 -9.19 4.60 -20.30
N ALA A 114 -9.04 4.51 -18.98
CA ALA A 114 -8.32 5.49 -18.17
C ALA A 114 -6.94 4.95 -17.76
N ASN A 115 -5.91 5.21 -18.57
CA ASN A 115 -4.55 4.77 -18.26
C ASN A 115 -3.84 5.78 -17.33
N PHE A 116 -3.73 5.42 -16.06
CA PHE A 116 -3.09 6.25 -15.02
C PHE A 116 -1.64 5.87 -14.69
N TYR A 117 -1.07 4.88 -15.37
CA TYR A 117 0.34 4.52 -15.18
C TYR A 117 1.27 5.65 -15.64
N GLN A 118 2.45 5.74 -15.01
CA GLN A 118 3.44 6.73 -15.40
C GLN A 118 3.82 6.59 -16.89
N LYS A 119 3.67 7.69 -17.63
CA LYS A 119 4.48 7.96 -18.82
C LYS A 119 5.63 8.86 -18.37
N GLU A 120 6.86 8.47 -18.70
CA GLU A 120 8.14 8.98 -18.17
C GLU A 120 8.35 10.52 -18.23
N ASN A 121 7.45 11.30 -18.85
CA ASN A 121 7.63 12.74 -19.08
C ASN A 121 6.48 13.66 -18.61
N SER A 122 5.52 13.22 -17.79
CA SER A 122 4.47 14.14 -17.31
C SER A 122 3.88 13.76 -15.96
N VAL A 123 4.56 14.12 -14.86
CA VAL A 123 3.89 14.32 -13.57
C VAL A 123 3.14 15.64 -13.65
N SER A 124 1.91 15.58 -14.15
CA SER A 124 1.01 16.74 -14.23
C SER A 124 0.42 17.06 -12.85
N THR A 125 -0.03 18.29 -12.64
CA THR A 125 -0.78 18.68 -11.42
C THR A 125 -2.06 17.84 -11.22
N SER A 126 -2.63 17.28 -12.30
CA SER A 126 -3.77 16.35 -12.23
C SER A 126 -3.43 14.95 -11.74
N THR A 127 -2.15 14.55 -11.74
CA THR A 127 -1.74 13.19 -11.37
C THR A 127 -2.08 12.88 -9.91
N TRP A 128 -1.87 13.82 -8.99
CA TRP A 128 -2.23 13.63 -7.57
C TRP A 128 -3.75 13.47 -7.39
N ARG A 129 -4.57 14.25 -8.12
CA ARG A 129 -6.04 14.10 -8.07
C ARG A 129 -6.48 12.69 -8.47
N ASN A 130 -5.88 12.15 -9.53
CA ASN A 130 -6.17 10.79 -9.99
C ASN A 130 -5.73 9.73 -8.96
N LEU A 131 -4.55 9.90 -8.36
CA LEU A 131 -4.07 9.00 -7.30
C LEU A 131 -4.99 8.98 -6.08
N PHE A 132 -5.58 10.12 -5.70
CA PHE A 132 -6.58 10.16 -4.63
C PHE A 132 -7.85 9.38 -4.98
N VAL A 133 -8.36 9.53 -6.20
CA VAL A 133 -9.55 8.78 -6.66
C VAL A 133 -9.27 7.27 -6.64
N ILE A 134 -8.10 6.86 -7.10
CA ILE A 134 -7.70 5.44 -7.10
C ILE A 134 -7.50 4.93 -5.67
N ALA A 135 -6.94 5.75 -4.79
CA ALA A 135 -6.81 5.40 -3.38
C ALA A 135 -8.17 5.17 -2.72
N PHE A 136 -9.18 5.98 -3.05
CA PHE A 136 -10.54 5.78 -2.57
C PHE A 136 -11.19 4.53 -3.17
N ALA A 137 -11.04 4.30 -4.48
CA ALA A 137 -11.59 3.13 -5.16
C ALA A 137 -10.94 1.80 -4.72
N SER A 138 -9.67 1.82 -4.36
CA SER A 138 -8.91 0.65 -3.87
C SER A 138 -8.89 0.53 -2.34
N SER A 139 -9.81 1.21 -1.66
CA SER A 139 -9.93 1.23 -0.20
C SER A 139 -10.60 -0.05 0.32
N ILE A 140 -9.94 -1.20 0.13
CA ILE A 140 -10.28 -2.52 0.69
C ILE A 140 -9.02 -3.18 1.26
#